data_AF-A0A383RTM1-F1
#
_entry.id   AF-A0A383RTM1-F1
#
_cell.length_a   1.000
_cell.length_b   1.000
_cell.length_c   1.000
_cell.angle_alpha   90.00
_cell.angle_beta   90.00
_cell.angle_gamma   90.00
#
_symmetry.space_group_name_H-M   'P 1'
#
loop_
_entity.id
_entity.type
_entity.pdbx_description
1 polymer ?
#
loop_
_entity_poly.entity_id
_entity_poly.type
_entity_poly.pdbx_seq_one_letter_code
_entity_poly.pdbx_strand_id
1 'polypeptide(L)'
;MKFNTLLSRELPGIDEFVKGCVNEGQWLLFKSGSIKRGRYAADFYLKADEHLYALGRDGRIIEEVEHGGGSLRIDELYYFFRYSQASVFE
;
A
#
# COMPACT_ATOMS: atom_id res chain seq x y z
N MET A 1 13.68 5.36 5.12
CA MET A 1 12.50 4.49 5.02
C MET A 1 11.85 4.40 6.38
N LYS A 2 10.54 4.65 6.49
CA LYS A 2 9.76 4.50 7.74
C LYS A 2 8.77 3.36 7.58
N PHE A 3 8.50 2.64 8.66
CA PHE A 3 7.51 1.58 8.70
C PHE A 3 6.29 2.08 9.49
N ASN A 4 5.12 1.96 8.88
CA ASN A 4 3.86 2.41 9.44
C ASN A 4 2.84 1.27 9.41
N THR A 5 1.82 1.38 10.25
CA THR A 5 0.69 0.46 10.27
C THR A 5 -0.61 1.23 10.06
N LEU A 6 -1.50 0.69 9.25
CA LEU A 6 -2.84 1.21 9.01
C LEU A 6 -3.88 0.22 9.51
N LEU A 7 -5.03 0.71 9.94
CA LEU A 7 -6.17 -0.18 10.17
C LEU A 7 -6.74 -0.62 8.82
N SER A 8 -7.18 -1.88 8.70
CA SER A 8 -7.80 -2.40 7.45
C SER A 8 -8.95 -1.50 6.94
N ARG A 9 -9.68 -0.84 7.86
CA ARG A 9 -10.77 0.10 7.57
C ARG A 9 -10.34 1.44 6.96
N GLU A 10 -9.05 1.80 7.02
CA GLU A 10 -8.56 3.07 6.45
C GLU A 10 -8.40 3.02 4.93
N LEU A 11 -8.24 1.81 4.37
CA LEU A 11 -8.24 1.56 2.94
C LEU A 11 -9.29 0.48 2.63
N PRO A 12 -10.59 0.83 2.72
CA PRO A 12 -11.67 -0.13 2.53
C PRO A 12 -11.80 -0.55 1.05
N GLY A 13 -11.25 0.23 0.11
CA GLY A 13 -11.18 -0.12 -1.31
C GLY A 13 -10.16 -1.20 -1.65
N ILE A 14 -9.34 -1.64 -0.70
CA ILE A 14 -8.39 -2.75 -0.87
C ILE A 14 -9.04 -4.03 -0.35
N ASP A 15 -9.04 -5.06 -1.20
CA ASP A 15 -9.55 -6.39 -0.85
C ASP A 15 -8.72 -7.07 0.25
N GLU A 16 -9.36 -7.92 1.06
CA GLU A 16 -8.70 -8.62 2.18
C GLU A 16 -7.56 -9.54 1.70
N PHE A 17 -7.64 -10.09 0.50
CA PHE A 17 -6.54 -10.85 -0.12
C PHE A 17 -5.29 -9.98 -0.32
N VAL A 18 -5.49 -8.79 -0.89
CA VAL A 18 -4.40 -7.82 -1.13
C VAL A 18 -3.77 -7.38 0.18
N LYS A 19 -4.59 -7.13 1.21
CA LYS A 19 -4.10 -6.82 2.57
C LYS A 19 -3.29 -7.97 3.16
N GLY A 20 -3.70 -9.20 2.91
CA GLY A 20 -2.95 -10.42 3.25
C GLY A 20 -1.58 -10.44 2.60
N CYS A 21 -1.51 -10.30 1.27
CA CYS A 21 -0.25 -10.28 0.53
C CYS A 21 0.70 -9.16 0.98
N VAL A 22 0.18 -7.98 1.33
CA VAL A 22 0.97 -6.87 1.89
C VAL A 22 1.56 -7.26 3.25
N ASN A 23 0.77 -7.88 4.11
CA ASN A 23 1.20 -8.29 5.45
C ASN A 23 2.22 -9.42 5.45
N GLU A 24 2.13 -10.34 4.48
CA GLU A 24 3.10 -11.41 4.27
C GLU A 24 4.38 -10.92 3.58
N GLY A 25 4.44 -9.65 3.18
CA GLY A 25 5.57 -9.05 2.49
C GLY A 25 5.72 -9.49 1.03
N GLN A 26 4.71 -10.16 0.47
CA GLN A 26 4.67 -10.52 -0.95
C GLN A 26 4.48 -9.26 -1.79
N TRP A 27 3.59 -8.36 -1.36
CA TRP A 27 3.32 -7.09 -2.01
C TRP A 27 3.72 -5.93 -1.10
N LEU A 28 3.98 -4.76 -1.67
CA LEU A 28 4.44 -3.58 -0.91
C LEU A 28 3.46 -2.43 -1.05
N LEU A 29 2.90 -1.96 0.07
CA LEU A 29 2.12 -0.73 0.12
C LEU A 29 3.01 0.40 0.67
N PHE A 30 3.18 1.47 -0.08
CA PHE A 30 4.14 2.51 0.29
C PHE A 30 3.75 3.92 -0.19
N LYS A 31 4.46 4.92 0.33
CA LYS A 31 4.52 6.27 -0.22
C LYS A 31 5.92 6.58 -0.70
N SER A 32 5.99 7.31 -1.80
CA SER A 32 7.24 7.79 -2.39
C SER A 32 7.06 9.24 -2.81
N GLY A 33 7.99 10.09 -2.39
CA GLY A 33 8.10 11.45 -2.92
C GLY A 33 8.84 11.51 -4.25
N SER A 34 9.44 10.40 -4.69
CA SER A 34 10.27 10.33 -5.91
C SER A 34 9.48 9.89 -7.14
N ILE A 35 8.30 9.28 -6.97
CA ILE A 35 7.39 9.01 -8.08
C ILE A 35 6.85 10.37 -8.52
N LYS A 36 7.18 10.78 -9.74
CA LYS A 36 6.59 11.98 -10.36
C LYS A 36 5.07 11.78 -10.32
N ARG A 37 4.37 12.71 -9.67
CA ARG A 37 2.90 12.71 -9.66
C ARG A 37 2.43 12.62 -11.11
N GLY A 38 1.74 11.52 -11.43
CA GLY A 38 1.11 11.33 -12.73
C GLY A 38 -0.01 12.36 -12.94
N ARG A 39 -0.95 12.04 -13.83
CA ARG A 39 -2.12 12.92 -14.06
C ARG A 39 -2.99 13.02 -12.81
N TYR A 40 -2.93 12.04 -11.90
CA TYR A 40 -3.71 12.01 -10.67
C TYR A 40 -2.84 12.02 -9.41
N ALA A 41 -3.34 12.67 -8.35
CA ALA A 41 -2.68 12.68 -7.05
C ALA A 41 -2.91 11.34 -6.35
N ALA A 42 -1.88 10.49 -6.33
CA ALA A 42 -1.89 9.25 -5.56
C ALA A 42 -1.58 9.53 -4.09
N ASP A 43 -2.34 8.92 -3.18
CA ASP A 43 -2.07 8.94 -1.74
C ASP A 43 -1.14 7.80 -1.32
N PHE A 44 -1.25 6.65 -1.99
CA PHE A 44 -0.46 5.44 -1.74
C PHE A 44 -0.06 4.78 -3.06
N TYR A 45 0.93 3.90 -3.01
CA TYR A 45 1.35 3.06 -4.12
C TYR A 45 1.40 1.60 -3.68
N LEU A 46 0.94 0.69 -4.53
CA LEU A 46 0.98 -0.75 -4.32
C LEU A 46 1.87 -1.38 -5.38
N LYS A 47 2.99 -1.95 -4.97
CA LYS A 47 3.80 -2.81 -5.83
C LYS A 47 3.34 -4.26 -5.66
N ALA A 48 2.76 -4.83 -6.70
CA ALA A 48 2.40 -6.22 -6.79
C ALA A 48 3.23 -6.86 -7.90
N ASP A 49 4.24 -7.63 -7.51
CA ASP A 49 5.17 -8.28 -8.44
C ASP A 49 5.86 -7.26 -9.38
N GLU A 50 5.72 -7.40 -10.70
CA GLU A 50 6.24 -6.47 -11.71
C GLU A 50 5.36 -5.22 -11.92
N HIS A 51 4.17 -5.17 -11.33
CA HIS A 51 3.22 -4.09 -11.51
C HIS A 51 3.24 -3.07 -10.36
N LEU A 52 3.06 -1.80 -10.70
CA LEU A 52 2.98 -0.70 -9.74
C LEU A 52 1.66 0.04 -9.93
N TYR A 53 0.83 0.07 -8.89
CA TYR A 53 -0.47 0.73 -8.91
C TYR A 53 -0.46 1.99 -8.05
N ALA A 54 -0.97 3.09 -8.59
CA ALA A 54 -1.28 4.29 -7.84
C ALA A 54 -2.66 4.13 -7.18
N LEU A 55 -2.72 4.32 -5.87
CA LEU A 55 -3.95 4.23 -5.09
C LEU A 55 -4.38 5.60 -4.58
N GLY A 56 -5.69 5.84 -4.60
CA GLY A 56 -6.28 7.00 -3.95
C GLY A 56 -6.42 6.81 -2.45
N ARG A 57 -6.93 7.84 -1.77
CA ARG A 57 -7.17 7.84 -0.32
C ARG A 57 -8.02 6.68 0.21
N ASP A 58 -8.95 6.16 -0.58
CA ASP A 58 -9.81 5.01 -0.24
C ASP A 58 -9.12 3.65 -0.44
N GLY A 59 -7.95 3.64 -1.09
CA GLY A 59 -7.23 2.41 -1.46
C GLY A 59 -7.65 1.81 -2.81
N ARG A 60 -8.52 2.50 -3.57
CA ARG A 60 -8.84 2.11 -4.95
C ARG A 60 -7.71 2.48 -5.90
N ILE A 61 -7.52 1.62 -6.89
CA ILE A 61 -6.58 1.87 -7.99
C ILE A 61 -7.09 3.05 -8.81
N ILE A 62 -6.22 4.04 -9.00
CA ILE A 62 -6.45 5.19 -9.89
C ILE A 62 -5.86 4.89 -11.26
N GLU A 63 -4.60 4.46 -11.30
CA GLU A 63 -3.87 4.14 -12.52
C GLU A 63 -2.77 3.12 -12.23
N GLU A 64 -2.36 2.39 -13.26
CA GLU A 64 -1.12 1.62 -13.25
C GLU A 64 0.02 2.53 -13.70
N VAL A 65 1.11 2.54 -12.94
CA VAL A 65 2.27 3.39 -13.16
C VAL A 65 3.33 2.58 -13.90
N GLU A 66 3.62 2.97 -15.14
CA GLU A 66 4.76 2.42 -15.87
C GLU A 66 6.07 2.87 -15.18
N HIS A 67 6.71 1.95 -14.47
CA HIS A 67 7.97 2.21 -13.80
C HIS A 67 9.13 2.15 -14.82
N GLY A 68 9.43 3.28 -15.46
CA GLY A 68 10.45 3.43 -16.51
C GLY A 68 11.90 3.28 -16.03
N GLY A 69 12.26 2.15 -15.43
CA GLY A 69 13.65 1.72 -15.16
C GLY A 69 14.45 2.53 -14.14
N GLY A 70 13.86 3.55 -13.51
CA GLY A 70 14.50 4.36 -12.48
C GLY A 70 14.58 3.64 -11.12
N SER A 71 15.37 4.15 -10.19
CA SER A 71 15.38 3.65 -8.81
C SER A 71 14.12 4.15 -8.07
N LEU A 72 13.17 3.25 -7.82
CA LEU A 72 12.03 3.51 -6.93
C LEU A 72 12.51 3.75 -5.51
N ARG A 73 12.41 4.99 -5.01
CA ARG A 73 12.70 5.29 -3.61
C ARG A 73 11.46 5.12 -2.76
N ILE A 74 11.50 4.19 -1.81
CA ILE A 74 10.44 3.99 -0.83
C ILE A 74 10.74 4.85 0.40
N ASP A 75 9.91 5.86 0.65
CA ASP A 75 10.07 6.75 1.81
C ASP A 75 9.35 6.18 3.02
N GLU A 76 8.14 5.65 2.83
CA GLU A 76 7.31 5.06 3.88
C GLU A 76 6.64 3.77 3.41
N LEU A 77 6.74 2.70 4.20
CA LEU A 77 6.11 1.41 3.95
C LEU A 77 4.99 1.19 4.96
N TYR A 78 3.88 0.59 4.52
CA TYR A 78 2.66 0.44 5.30
C TYR A 78 2.21 -1.03 5.35
N TYR A 79 1.79 -1.48 6.53
CA TYR A 79 1.20 -2.79 6.77
C TYR A 79 -0.20 -2.64 7.35
N PHE A 80 -1.05 -3.65 7.18
CA PHE A 80 -2.39 -3.66 7.73
C PHE A 80 -2.42 -4.35 9.08
N PHE A 81 -2.90 -3.64 10.10
CA PHE A 81 -3.29 -4.27 11.36
C PHE A 81 -4.70 -4.86 11.19
N ARG A 82 -4.82 -6.19 11.26
CA ARG A 82 -6.10 -6.82 11.61
C ARG A 82 -6.28 -6.60 13.10
N TYR A 83 -7.47 -6.20 13.54
CA TYR A 83 -7.80 -6.26 14.96
C TYR A 83 -7.56 -7.70 15.42
N SER A 84 -6.44 -7.97 16.08
CA SER A 84 -6.36 -9.10 16.98
C SER A 84 -7.34 -8.74 18.08
N GLN A 85 -8.47 -9.46 18.17
CA GLN A 85 -9.24 -9.43 19.40
C GLN A 85 -8.25 -9.75 20.52
N ALA A 86 -8.03 -8.77 21.39
CA ALA A 86 -7.36 -9.00 22.65
C ALA A 86 -7.98 -10.26 23.25
N SER A 87 -7.14 -11.24 23.55
CA SER A 87 -7.56 -12.50 24.13
C SER A 87 -8.46 -12.21 25.33
N VAL A 88 -9.75 -12.54 25.20
CA VAL A 88 -10.60 -12.78 26.37
C VAL A 88 -10.19 -14.16 26.88
N PHE A 89 -9.17 -14.18 27.73
CA PHE A 89 -9.03 -15.27 28.70
C PHE A 89 -9.86 -14.86 29.92
N GLU A 90 -11.04 -15.43 30.04
CA GLU A 90 -11.75 -15.61 31.32
C GLU A 90 -11.77 -17.11 31.65
#